data_AF-A0A131Y8P9-F1
#
_entry.id   AF-A0A131Y8P9-F1
#
_cell.length_a   1.000
_cell.length_b   1.000
_cell.length_c   1.000
_cell.angle_alpha   90.00
_cell.angle_beta   90.00
_cell.angle_gamma   90.00
#
_symmetry.space_group_name_H-M   'P 1'
#
loop_
_entity.id
_entity.type
_entity.pdbx_description
1 polymer ?
#
loop_
_entity_poly.entity_id
_entity_poly.type
_entity_poly.pdbx_seq_one_letter_code
_entity_poly.pdbx_strand_id
1 'polypeptide(L)' 'MKDLTPVSSAMRETLSLAAPPEWGETVARVCTTCKNFLVKHKIPLFSVTNGYRYPPMPPGLPVLNDVAERLL' A
#
# COMPACT_ATOMS: atom_id res chain seq x y z
N MET A 1 3.27 -17.58 -6.76
CA MET A 1 2.74 -16.52 -5.88
C MET A 1 3.28 -16.81 -4.49
N LYS A 2 4.26 -16.03 -3.99
CA LYS A 2 4.95 -16.31 -2.72
C LYS A 2 3.97 -16.26 -1.55
N ASP A 3 4.16 -17.15 -0.58
CA ASP A 3 3.31 -17.38 0.58
C ASP A 3 2.84 -16.07 1.24
N LEU A 4 1.53 -15.81 1.12
CA LEU A 4 0.90 -14.66 1.76
C LEU A 4 0.68 -14.98 3.23
N THR A 5 1.17 -14.12 4.13
CA THR A 5 1.03 -14.28 5.57
C THR A 5 -0.19 -13.52 6.10
N PRO A 6 -0.93 -14.05 7.09
CA PRO A 6 -2.03 -13.34 7.71
C PRO A 6 -1.53 -12.07 8.43
N VAL A 7 -2.37 -11.04 8.42
CA VAL A 7 -2.11 -9.76 9.10
C VAL A 7 -2.44 -9.89 10.59
N SER A 8 -1.51 -9.53 11.47
CA SER A 8 -1.74 -9.48 12.93
C SER A 8 -2.44 -8.18 13.35
N SER A 9 -2.90 -8.09 14.60
CA SER A 9 -3.52 -6.87 15.15
C SER A 9 -2.63 -5.62 15.03
N ALA A 10 -1.34 -5.73 15.37
CA ALA A 10 -0.38 -4.62 15.25
C ALA A 10 -0.18 -4.15 13.79
N MET A 11 -0.23 -5.09 12.84
CA MET A 11 -0.13 -4.76 11.42
C MET A 11 -1.41 -4.09 10.91
N ARG A 12 -2.60 -4.46 11.42
CA ARG A 12 -3.87 -3.78 11.13
C ARG A 12 -3.86 -2.35 11.62
N GLU A 13 -3.38 -2.10 12.83
CA GLU A 13 -3.25 -0.75 13.37
C GLU A 13 -2.36 0.15 12.49
N THR A 14 -1.23 -0.39 12.03
CA THR A 14 -0.34 0.32 11.09
C THR A 14 -1.05 0.64 9.76
N LEU A 15 -1.85 -0.30 9.23
CA LEU A 15 -2.63 -0.08 8.01
C LEU A 15 -3.72 0.99 8.22
N SER A 16 -4.42 0.98 9.35
CA SER A 16 -5.44 1.97 9.68
C SER A 16 -4.89 3.38 9.86
N LEU A 17 -3.64 3.52 10.31
CA LEU A 17 -3.00 4.82 10.54
C LEU A 17 -2.30 5.39 9.30
N ALA A 18 -1.61 4.55 8.53
CA ALA A 18 -0.72 4.98 7.45
C ALA A 18 -1.31 4.78 6.05
N ALA A 19 -2.34 3.95 5.90
CA ALA A 19 -3.02 3.69 4.65
C ALA A 19 -4.47 4.21 4.68
N PRO A 20 -5.15 4.20 3.52
CA PRO A 20 -6.59 4.41 3.50
C PRO A 20 -7.32 3.51 4.52
N PRO A 21 -8.30 4.03 5.27
CA PRO A 21 -8.95 3.31 6.37
C PRO A 21 -9.49 1.94 5.97
N GLU A 22 -9.95 1.81 4.74
CA GLU A 22 -10.49 0.56 4.17
C GLU A 22 -9.46 -0.58 4.17
N TRP A 23 -8.16 -0.31 4.19
CA TRP A 23 -7.11 -1.35 4.20
C TRP A 23 -7.01 -2.06 5.55
N GLY A 24 -7.23 -1.35 6.66
CA GLY A 24 -7.20 -1.95 8.00
C GLY A 24 -8.28 -3.03 8.20
N GLU A 25 -9.39 -2.90 7.48
CA GLU A 25 -10.52 -3.83 7.53
C GLU A 25 -10.40 -4.93 6.47
N THR A 26 -10.08 -4.56 5.23
CA THR A 26 -10.14 -5.47 4.06
C THR A 26 -8.88 -6.31 3.84
N VAL A 27 -7.70 -5.88 4.30
CA VAL A 27 -6.45 -6.61 4.08
C VAL A 27 -6.31 -7.77 5.05
N ALA A 28 -6.58 -8.98 4.57
CA ALA A 28 -6.45 -10.21 5.37
C ALA A 28 -5.04 -10.81 5.34
N ARG A 29 -4.32 -10.69 4.21
CA ARG A 29 -3.01 -11.31 4.00
C ARG A 29 -2.08 -10.39 3.23
N VAL A 30 -0.78 -10.50 3.48
CA VAL A 30 0.27 -9.67 2.88
C VAL A 30 1.43 -10.53 2.40
N CYS A 31 2.16 -10.06 1.39
CA CYS A 31 3.40 -10.72 0.95
C CYS A 31 4.54 -10.47 1.96
N THR A 32 5.63 -11.21 1.84
CA THR A 32 6.80 -11.09 2.72
C THR A 32 7.36 -9.67 2.78
N THR A 33 7.41 -8.96 1.64
CA THR A 33 7.89 -7.57 1.59
C THR A 33 6.99 -6.64 2.41
N CYS A 34 5.68 -6.69 2.19
CA CYS A 34 4.72 -5.90 2.95
C CYS A 34 4.76 -6.25 4.45
N LYS A 35 4.89 -7.53 4.79
CA LYS A 35 5.06 -7.97 6.18
C LYS A 35 6.27 -7.32 6.84
N ASN A 36 7.42 -7.33 6.18
CA ASN A 36 8.67 -6.78 6.73
C ASN A 36 8.60 -5.26 6.98
N PHE A 37 7.80 -4.53 6.19
CA PHE A 37 7.55 -3.11 6.41
C PHE A 37 6.54 -2.88 7.53
N LEU A 38 5.45 -3.64 7.56
CA LEU A 38 4.41 -3.50 8.58
C LEU A 38 4.93 -3.83 9.99
N VAL A 39 5.84 -4.80 10.14
CA VAL A 39 6.54 -5.07 11.41
C VAL A 39 7.40 -3.88 11.86
N LYS A 40 7.83 -3.03 10.93
CA LYS A 40 8.56 -1.78 11.21
C LYS A 40 7.62 -0.57 11.30
N HIS A 41 6.32 -0.78 11.41
CA HIS A 41 5.29 0.27 11.41
C HIS A 41 5.34 1.18 10.16
N LYS A 42 5.63 0.60 9.00
CA LYS A 42 5.71 1.31 7.71
C LYS A 42 4.86 0.61 6.65
N ILE A 43 4.48 1.37 5.63
CA ILE A 43 3.88 0.83 4.40
C ILE A 43 4.91 0.94 3.27
N PRO A 44 5.17 -0.14 2.49
CA PRO A 44 6.05 -0.04 1.35
C PRO A 44 5.50 0.93 0.31
N LEU A 45 6.39 1.77 -0.22
CA LEU A 45 6.13 2.52 -1.45
C LEU A 45 5.81 1.53 -2.56
N PHE A 46 4.78 1.83 -3.36
CA PHE A 46 4.26 0.99 -4.44
C PHE A 46 3.62 -0.33 -4.01
N SER A 47 3.26 -0.48 -2.72
CA SER A 47 2.41 -1.61 -2.32
C SER A 47 1.05 -1.56 -3.04
N VAL A 48 0.52 -2.74 -3.37
CA VAL A 48 -0.75 -2.89 -4.09
C VAL A 48 -1.74 -3.69 -3.25
N THR A 49 -2.94 -3.13 -3.06
CA THR A 49 -4.05 -3.76 -2.35
C THR A 49 -5.29 -3.69 -3.22
N ASN A 50 -5.87 -4.83 -3.59
CA ASN A 50 -7.09 -4.89 -4.43
C ASN A 50 -7.02 -4.03 -5.70
N GLY A 51 -5.83 -3.91 -6.31
CA GLY A 51 -5.59 -3.08 -7.50
C GLY A 51 -5.20 -1.62 -7.23
N TYR A 52 -5.32 -1.14 -5.99
CA TYR A 52 -4.92 0.21 -5.59
C TYR A 52 -3.46 0.27 -5.18
N ARG A 53 -2.73 1.26 -5.69
CA ARG A 53 -1.32 1.51 -5.35
C ARG A 53 -1.19 2.49 -4.19
N TYR A 54 -0.22 2.24 -3.31
CA TYR A 54 0.18 3.14 -2.23
C TYR A 54 1.47 3.91 -2.59
N PRO A 55 1.61 5.18 -2.18
CA PRO A 55 0.55 6.02 -1.62
C PRO A 55 -0.56 6.27 -2.66
N PRO A 56 -1.80 6.53 -2.22
CA PRO A 56 -2.83 6.99 -3.14
C PRO A 56 -2.34 8.23 -3.88
N MET A 57 -2.76 8.37 -5.15
CA MET A 57 -2.38 9.53 -5.95
C MET A 57 -2.80 10.81 -5.22
N PRO A 58 -1.86 11.74 -4.93
CA PRO A 58 -2.20 13.01 -4.30
C PRO A 58 -3.28 13.75 -5.09
N PRO A 59 -4.30 14.31 -4.42
CA PRO A 59 -5.28 15.15 -5.09
C PRO A 59 -4.59 16.40 -5.66
N GLY A 60 -5.04 16.85 -6.82
CA GLY A 60 -4.51 18.05 -7.48
C GLY A 60 -3.25 17.83 -8.32
N LEU A 61 -2.81 16.58 -8.53
CA LEU A 61 -1.83 16.30 -9.57
C LEU A 61 -2.48 16.44 -10.95
N PRO A 62 -1.82 17.14 -11.90
CA PRO A 62 -2.29 17.18 -13.27
C PRO A 62 -2.21 15.78 -13.89
N VAL A 63 -3.17 15.44 -14.75
CA VAL A 63 -3.08 14.24 -15.59
C VAL A 63 -1.85 14.43 -16.49
N LEU A 64 -0.82 13.62 -16.28
CA LEU A 64 0.34 13.61 -17.17
C LEU A 64 -0.13 13.10 -18.53
N ASN A 65 0.11 13.88 -19.58
CA ASN A 65 -0.04 13.40 -20.95
C ASN A 65 1.16 12.52 -21.32
N ASP A 66 1.04 11.74 -22.40
CA ASP A 66 2.06 10.80 -22.86
C ASP A 66 3.46 11.42 -23.03
N VAL A 67 3.52 12.74 -23.28
CA VAL A 67 4.77 13.51 -23.37
C VAL A 67 5.37 13.73 -21.98
N ALA A 68 4.57 14.15 -21.01
CA ALA A 68 5.02 14.40 -19.65
C ALA A 68 5.42 13.11 -18.92
N GLU A 69 4.79 11.97 -19.24
CA GLU A 69 5.16 10.65 -18.69
C GLU A 69 6.54 10.18 -19.19
N ARG A 70 6.94 10.55 -20.40
CA ARG A 70 8.28 10.22 -20.97
C ARG A 70 9.42 11.10 -20.49
N LEU A 71 9.12 12.22 -19.82
CA LEU A 71 10.10 13.21 -19.35
C LEU A 71 10.51 13.03 -17.87
N LEU A 72 9.92 12.04 -17.17
CA LEU A 72 10.27 11.64 -15.81
C LEU A 72 11.28 10.49 -15.82
#